data_AF-A0A0B8ZL58-F1
#
_entry.id   AF-A0A0B8ZL58-F1
#
_cell.length_a   1.000
_cell.length_b   1.000
_cell.length_c   1.000
_cell.angle_alpha   90.00
_cell.angle_beta   90.00
_cell.angle_gamma   90.00
#
_symmetry.space_group_name_H-M   'P 1'
#
loop_
_entity.id
_entity.type
_entity.pdbx_description
1 polymer ?
#
loop_
_entity_poly.entity_id
_entity_poly.type
_entity_poly.pdbx_seq_one_letter_code
_entity_poly.pdbx_strand_id
1 'polypeptide(L)'
;MKRRYMASSGMIGAVFAPIILAVSVCAPAASAKEVGGVVGQTVALPELTLVAGNLPTAPDGKLLTLAVNGVERAIAPGRYSGDVVLTVTDDIPVKYHELPLHHFRTALYVENGAPVAAKSVSAAVRAASFGAGTVSDARIASEGDRFNGIIVTGEGKYTIDHPVIDFIGNGGNDFAGFGAAVMSTGKAEVTLNRPIIRTRGAIRTALFAGGDSVMHINNAEIETYNGTLPADYQFTVDVGKMMEVPWMLGLSGNVRSSNLVDRATMFINNSHIRSEGWGVLSTDDNQRVRMTVTDSLVEAVKSGYGTYSIGDSHNIFRRSVIRAADVGAIMAAEGSITLTDRTLVEAGRYGVMMHSGVGGGVLTIDKGSELHAGLVAIEVKGIGTTIVVDSAKVTAAGGTILQGMENDDPFLKAMMSGNAPAGASAPPPGMGPTGGRPDEKPKDPNIIGTFRNTKLVGNFWNGRPKQGAMVLRFENAEVVGTISTSSVAPASGKDPVKETFQEIGHVTNTAIPVKGEKGGLTVSLDKSSRWVVTGTSYLNSLETEPGARIEAATGTLGITLNGRPVALKPGKIKGAIVVTTR
;
A
#
# COMPACT_ATOMS: atom_id res chain seq x y z
N MET A 1 -15.82 50.80 -52.73
CA MET A 1 -15.22 51.60 -53.83
C MET A 1 -13.89 50.96 -54.21
N LYS A 2 -13.88 50.05 -55.21
CA LYS A 2 -13.32 50.26 -56.57
C LYS A 2 -11.82 50.65 -56.64
N ARG A 3 -11.00 49.63 -56.94
CA ARG A 3 -9.81 49.53 -57.83
C ARG A 3 -9.14 50.85 -58.28
N ARG A 4 -7.79 50.84 -58.33
CA ARG A 4 -7.03 50.67 -59.60
C ARG A 4 -5.51 50.54 -59.40
N TYR A 5 -4.97 49.58 -60.16
CA TYR A 5 -3.58 49.42 -60.57
C TYR A 5 -3.10 50.58 -61.44
N MET A 6 -1.80 50.88 -61.41
CA MET A 6 -1.04 51.27 -62.60
C MET A 6 0.41 50.80 -62.50
N ALA A 7 0.89 50.21 -63.59
CA ALA A 7 2.25 49.76 -63.82
C ALA A 7 2.88 50.62 -64.93
N SER A 8 4.18 50.87 -64.85
CA SER A 8 5.07 51.22 -65.98
C SER A 8 6.53 50.95 -65.55
N SER A 9 7.17 49.88 -66.00
CA SER A 9 8.07 49.77 -67.17
C SER A 9 9.26 50.76 -67.21
N GLY A 10 10.49 50.21 -67.15
CA GLY A 10 11.76 50.92 -67.39
C GLY A 10 13.00 50.02 -67.23
N MET A 11 13.70 49.79 -68.35
CA MET A 11 14.90 48.96 -68.62
C MET A 11 16.06 49.06 -67.60
N ILE A 12 16.67 47.92 -67.22
CA ILE A 12 17.94 47.32 -67.71
C ILE A 12 19.17 48.24 -67.54
N GLY A 13 19.97 47.92 -66.53
CA GLY A 13 21.36 48.34 -66.36
C GLY A 13 22.08 47.32 -65.46
N ALA A 14 22.74 46.35 -66.09
CA ALA A 14 23.50 45.31 -65.40
C ALA A 14 24.81 45.89 -64.84
N VAL A 15 25.05 45.73 -63.55
CA VAL A 15 26.38 45.83 -62.94
C VAL A 15 26.68 44.49 -62.30
N PHE A 16 27.69 43.81 -62.83
CA PHE A 16 28.24 42.57 -62.32
C PHE A 16 28.84 42.79 -60.92
N ALA A 17 28.24 42.18 -59.91
CA ALA A 17 28.89 41.88 -58.63
C ALA A 17 29.17 40.36 -58.59
N PRO A 18 30.35 39.91 -58.16
CA PRO A 18 30.67 38.50 -58.13
C PRO A 18 29.80 37.80 -57.09
N ILE A 19 28.92 36.90 -57.56
CA ILE A 19 28.27 35.90 -56.72
C ILE A 19 29.37 34.92 -56.30
N ILE A 20 29.84 35.03 -55.06
CA ILE A 20 30.52 33.93 -54.40
C ILE A 20 29.44 32.86 -54.17
N LEU A 21 29.41 31.87 -55.05
CA LEU A 21 28.68 30.63 -54.83
C LEU A 21 29.34 29.96 -53.61
N ALA A 22 28.80 30.18 -52.42
CA ALA A 22 29.12 29.35 -51.28
C ALA A 22 28.52 27.98 -51.57
N VAL A 23 29.34 27.11 -52.18
CA VAL A 23 29.13 25.67 -52.12
C VAL A 23 29.10 25.33 -50.64
N SER A 24 27.90 25.12 -50.09
CA SER A 24 27.74 24.50 -48.79
C SER A 24 28.25 23.07 -48.98
N VAL A 25 29.52 22.89 -48.66
CA VAL A 25 30.10 21.58 -48.43
C VAL A 25 29.26 21.00 -47.31
N CYS A 26 28.46 19.99 -47.65
CA CYS A 26 27.81 19.14 -46.68
C CYS A 26 28.91 18.68 -45.72
N ALA A 27 28.89 19.18 -44.48
CA ALA A 27 29.81 18.72 -43.46
C ALA A 27 29.65 17.21 -43.34
N PRO A 28 30.74 16.42 -43.28
CA PRO A 28 30.60 15.00 -43.00
C PRO A 28 29.85 14.87 -41.67
N ALA A 29 28.84 14.00 -41.64
CA ALA A 29 28.15 13.63 -40.42
C ALA A 29 29.21 13.37 -39.33
N ALA A 30 29.18 14.16 -38.25
CA ALA A 30 30.11 13.97 -37.15
C ALA A 30 29.97 12.52 -36.68
N SER A 31 31.02 11.74 -36.91
CA SER A 31 31.07 10.31 -36.59
C SER A 31 30.79 10.09 -35.11
N ALA A 32 30.09 9.00 -34.78
CA ALA A 32 29.93 8.48 -33.44
C ALA A 32 31.16 8.76 -32.55
N LYS A 33 30.98 9.42 -31.41
CA LYS A 33 32.05 9.50 -30.42
C LYS A 33 32.01 8.23 -29.58
N GLU A 34 33.05 7.41 -29.68
CA GLU A 34 33.31 6.36 -28.70
C GLU A 34 33.73 7.05 -27.40
N VAL A 35 32.98 6.80 -26.33
CA VAL A 35 33.29 7.34 -24.99
C VAL A 35 33.47 6.16 -24.05
N GLY A 36 34.73 5.88 -23.71
CA GLY A 36 35.14 5.00 -22.61
C GLY A 36 35.92 5.78 -21.55
N GLY A 37 36.09 5.19 -20.37
CA GLY A 37 36.80 5.80 -19.24
C GLY A 37 35.97 6.80 -18.42
N VAL A 38 36.65 7.65 -17.65
CA VAL A 38 36.00 8.55 -16.68
C VAL A 38 35.45 9.81 -17.38
N VAL A 39 34.16 10.06 -17.22
CA VAL A 39 33.49 11.28 -17.67
C VAL A 39 33.54 12.31 -16.55
N GLY A 40 34.51 13.22 -16.59
CA GLY A 40 34.78 14.16 -15.49
C GLY A 40 33.73 15.26 -15.29
N GLN A 41 32.90 15.54 -16.28
CA GLN A 41 31.86 16.56 -16.24
C GLN A 41 30.72 16.20 -17.20
N THR A 42 29.55 16.82 -17.01
CA THR A 42 28.40 16.62 -17.91
C THR A 42 28.75 16.97 -19.34
N VAL A 43 28.41 16.08 -20.28
CA VAL A 43 28.63 16.27 -21.72
C VAL A 43 27.37 15.99 -22.51
N ALA A 44 27.10 16.84 -23.51
CA ALA A 44 26.04 16.65 -24.50
C ALA A 44 26.67 16.30 -25.85
N LEU A 45 26.08 15.31 -26.53
CA LEU A 45 26.57 14.72 -27.76
C LEU A 45 25.39 14.50 -28.73
N PRO A 46 25.56 14.71 -30.04
CA PRO A 46 24.54 14.36 -31.02
C PRO A 46 24.43 12.84 -31.23
N GLU A 47 25.51 12.12 -30.92
CA GLU A 47 25.63 10.68 -31.08
C GLU A 47 26.67 10.12 -30.10
N LEU A 48 26.39 8.93 -29.55
CA LEU A 48 27.25 8.22 -28.61
C LEU A 48 27.26 6.73 -28.96
N THR A 49 28.44 6.13 -29.09
CA THR A 49 28.60 4.68 -29.15
C THR A 49 29.28 4.19 -27.89
N LEU A 50 28.62 3.26 -27.19
CA LEU A 50 29.15 2.57 -26.02
C LEU A 50 29.50 1.14 -26.41
N VAL A 51 30.72 0.71 -26.09
CA VAL A 51 31.24 -0.61 -26.46
C VAL A 51 31.25 -1.52 -25.23
N ALA A 52 30.94 -2.79 -25.44
CA ALA A 52 31.01 -3.80 -24.39
C ALA A 52 32.42 -3.86 -23.77
N GLY A 53 32.49 -3.92 -22.44
CA GLY A 53 33.75 -3.95 -21.69
C GLY A 53 34.45 -2.61 -21.49
N ASN A 54 33.96 -1.52 -22.08
CA ASN A 54 34.53 -0.18 -21.92
C ASN A 54 33.44 0.88 -21.74
N LEU A 55 32.55 0.66 -20.77
CA LEU A 55 31.49 1.60 -20.44
C LEU A 55 32.06 2.79 -19.64
N PRO A 56 31.54 4.02 -19.86
CA PRO A 56 32.01 5.19 -19.14
C PRO A 56 31.59 5.14 -17.67
N THR A 57 32.41 5.74 -16.81
CA THR A 57 32.18 5.84 -15.37
C THR A 57 32.21 7.30 -14.91
N ALA A 58 31.66 7.57 -13.73
CA ALA A 58 31.82 8.85 -13.06
C ALA A 58 33.17 8.93 -12.32
N PRO A 59 33.63 10.12 -11.94
CA PRO A 59 34.68 10.29 -10.94
C PRO A 59 34.28 9.70 -9.58
N ASP A 60 35.26 9.41 -8.72
CA ASP A 60 35.00 8.95 -7.35
C ASP A 60 34.06 9.91 -6.59
N GLY A 61 33.08 9.37 -5.88
CA GLY A 61 32.06 10.13 -5.15
C GLY A 61 31.00 10.82 -6.03
N LYS A 62 30.99 10.54 -7.34
CA LYS A 62 29.98 11.02 -8.29
C LYS A 62 29.20 9.85 -8.90
N LEU A 63 28.09 10.18 -9.54
CA LEU A 63 27.27 9.24 -10.31
C LEU A 63 27.17 9.70 -11.76
N LEU A 64 27.09 8.74 -12.69
CA LEU A 64 26.92 9.00 -14.11
C LEU A 64 25.53 8.53 -14.54
N THR A 65 24.80 9.38 -15.25
CA THR A 65 23.49 9.06 -15.82
C THR A 65 23.46 9.37 -17.30
N LEU A 66 22.93 8.43 -18.11
CA LEU A 66 22.66 8.65 -19.52
C LEU A 66 21.20 9.07 -19.71
N ALA A 67 20.99 10.19 -20.40
CA ALA A 67 19.70 10.59 -20.94
C ALA A 67 19.78 10.69 -22.47
N VAL A 68 18.75 10.21 -23.16
CA VAL A 68 18.63 10.33 -24.62
C VAL A 68 17.27 10.91 -24.95
N ASN A 69 17.25 12.08 -25.58
CA ASN A 69 16.04 12.87 -25.85
C ASN A 69 15.22 13.14 -24.57
N GLY A 70 15.93 13.35 -23.46
CA GLY A 70 15.40 13.55 -22.12
C GLY A 70 14.68 12.35 -21.49
N VAL A 71 15.01 11.13 -21.94
CA VAL A 71 14.63 9.86 -21.29
C VAL A 71 15.87 9.26 -20.64
N GLU A 72 15.81 9.01 -19.33
CA GLU A 72 16.89 8.32 -18.62
C GLU A 72 16.96 6.85 -19.06
N ARG A 73 18.18 6.35 -19.27
CA ARG A 73 18.45 4.99 -19.74
C ARG A 73 19.62 4.38 -18.98
N ALA A 74 19.63 3.06 -18.89
CA ALA A 74 20.82 2.33 -18.45
C ALA A 74 22.02 2.63 -19.38
N ILE A 75 23.20 2.80 -18.79
CA ILE A 75 24.47 2.88 -19.53
C ILE A 75 24.82 1.46 -19.97
N ALA A 76 24.58 1.16 -21.24
CA ALA A 76 24.79 -0.18 -21.80
C ALA A 76 25.45 -0.08 -23.20
N PRO A 77 26.08 -1.15 -23.69
CA PRO A 77 26.62 -1.16 -25.04
C PRO A 77 25.54 -0.89 -26.08
N GLY A 78 25.84 -0.04 -27.06
CA GLY A 78 24.88 0.38 -28.08
C GLY A 78 25.22 1.71 -28.72
N ARG A 79 24.44 2.07 -29.73
CA ARG A 79 24.51 3.36 -30.42
C ARG A 79 23.29 4.20 -30.06
N TYR A 80 23.55 5.40 -29.58
CA TYR A 80 22.54 6.37 -29.17
C TYR A 80 22.66 7.62 -30.04
N SER A 81 21.52 8.20 -30.43
CA SER A 81 21.48 9.39 -31.29
C SER A 81 20.33 10.32 -30.89
N GLY A 82 20.47 11.61 -31.23
CA GLY A 82 19.55 12.67 -30.82
C GLY A 82 20.22 13.57 -29.78
N ASP A 83 19.46 14.02 -28.78
CA ASP A 83 20.01 14.75 -27.64
C ASP A 83 20.55 13.76 -26.59
N VAL A 84 21.81 13.36 -26.74
CA VAL A 84 22.47 12.43 -25.82
C VAL A 84 23.25 13.19 -24.77
N VAL A 85 22.91 12.99 -23.49
CA VAL A 85 23.59 13.65 -22.37
C VAL A 85 24.08 12.61 -21.37
N LEU A 86 25.37 12.65 -21.08
CA LEU A 86 25.97 11.97 -19.93
C LEU A 86 26.10 12.99 -18.80
N THR A 87 25.24 12.89 -17.78
CA THR A 87 25.23 13.82 -16.63
C THR A 87 26.03 13.26 -15.47
N VAL A 88 26.95 14.07 -14.94
CA VAL A 88 27.70 13.77 -13.71
C VAL A 88 27.04 14.51 -12.56
N THR A 89 26.62 13.78 -11.52
CA THR A 89 26.04 14.35 -10.30
C THR A 89 26.83 13.95 -9.06
N ASP A 90 26.70 14.72 -7.98
CA ASP A 90 27.04 14.29 -6.64
C ASP A 90 26.27 13.02 -6.29
N ASP A 91 26.91 12.14 -5.51
CA ASP A 91 26.26 10.98 -4.94
C ASP A 91 25.18 11.40 -3.92
N ILE A 92 24.12 10.59 -3.85
CA ILE A 92 23.02 10.74 -2.89
C ILE A 92 22.94 9.44 -2.10
N PRO A 93 23.81 9.26 -1.09
CA PRO A 93 23.82 8.05 -0.28
C PRO A 93 22.63 8.03 0.68
N VAL A 94 21.83 6.97 0.62
CA VAL A 94 20.72 6.70 1.52
C VAL A 94 20.97 5.37 2.22
N LYS A 95 20.99 5.40 3.56
CA LYS A 95 21.15 4.21 4.39
C LYS A 95 19.79 3.65 4.78
N TYR A 96 19.62 2.33 4.65
CA TYR A 96 18.45 1.62 5.14
C TYR A 96 18.91 0.44 6.01
N HIS A 97 18.73 0.54 7.32
CA HIS A 97 19.25 -0.41 8.31
C HIS A 97 20.70 -0.83 8.01
N GLU A 98 21.04 -2.10 8.18
CA GLU A 98 22.37 -2.65 7.94
C GLU A 98 22.68 -2.95 6.46
N LEU A 99 21.78 -2.62 5.52
CA LEU A 99 22.05 -2.83 4.10
C LEU A 99 23.15 -1.89 3.58
N PRO A 100 23.86 -2.27 2.49
CA PRO A 100 24.74 -1.36 1.78
C PRO A 100 24.04 -0.06 1.41
N LEU A 101 24.81 1.03 1.30
CA LEU A 101 24.26 2.32 0.89
C LEU A 101 23.58 2.21 -0.47
N HIS A 102 22.41 2.83 -0.54
CA HIS A 102 21.72 3.05 -1.80
C HIS A 102 22.18 4.37 -2.39
N HIS A 103 22.71 4.34 -3.60
CA HIS A 103 23.23 5.51 -4.30
C HIS A 103 22.16 6.05 -5.26
N PHE A 104 21.40 7.04 -4.81
CA PHE A 104 20.24 7.53 -5.53
C PHE A 104 20.67 8.42 -6.71
N ARG A 105 19.94 8.29 -7.83
CA ARG A 105 20.00 9.21 -8.98
C ARG A 105 18.61 9.75 -9.19
N THR A 106 18.47 11.04 -9.45
CA THR A 106 17.15 11.66 -9.64
C THR A 106 17.14 12.73 -10.72
N ALA A 107 16.00 12.90 -11.39
CA ALA A 107 15.83 13.97 -12.37
C ALA A 107 15.89 15.36 -11.70
N LEU A 108 15.19 15.52 -10.57
CA LEU A 108 15.19 16.76 -9.80
C LEU A 108 15.36 16.47 -8.30
N TYR A 109 16.47 16.93 -7.74
CA TYR A 109 16.73 16.92 -6.30
C TYR A 109 16.45 18.29 -5.71
N VAL A 110 15.60 18.34 -4.68
CA VAL A 110 15.22 19.56 -3.97
C VAL A 110 15.59 19.39 -2.50
N GLU A 111 16.32 20.36 -1.97
CA GLU A 111 16.71 20.40 -0.57
C GLU A 111 16.38 21.78 -0.02
N ASN A 112 15.74 21.80 1.15
CA ASN A 112 15.33 23.04 1.82
C ASN A 112 14.48 23.97 0.93
N GLY A 113 13.59 23.37 0.12
CA GLY A 113 12.72 24.08 -0.82
C GLY A 113 13.41 24.62 -2.08
N ALA A 114 14.70 24.32 -2.33
CA ALA A 114 15.41 24.77 -3.52
C ALA A 114 16.00 23.60 -4.33
N PRO A 115 15.94 23.64 -5.67
CA PRO A 115 16.63 22.69 -6.54
C PRO A 115 18.16 22.70 -6.30
N VAL A 116 18.77 21.52 -6.22
CA VAL A 116 20.22 21.34 -6.08
C VAL A 116 20.78 20.79 -7.39
N ALA A 117 21.36 21.68 -8.22
CA ALA A 117 21.83 21.33 -9.56
C ALA A 117 22.86 20.19 -9.55
N ALA A 118 23.79 20.19 -8.58
CA ALA A 118 24.84 19.18 -8.48
C ALA A 118 24.30 17.76 -8.22
N LYS A 119 23.08 17.62 -7.68
CA LYS A 119 22.41 16.34 -7.40
C LYS A 119 21.30 16.00 -8.41
N SER A 120 21.08 16.85 -9.41
CA SER A 120 19.93 16.75 -10.33
C SER A 120 20.35 16.39 -11.75
N VAL A 121 19.76 15.34 -12.30
CA VAL A 121 19.90 14.98 -13.73
C VAL A 121 18.93 15.83 -14.55
N SER A 122 19.25 17.12 -14.70
CA SER A 122 18.37 18.09 -15.37
C SER A 122 18.07 17.72 -16.83
N ALA A 123 18.95 16.94 -17.49
CA ALA A 123 18.71 16.43 -18.83
C ALA A 123 17.49 15.49 -18.91
N ALA A 124 17.05 14.89 -17.80
CA ALA A 124 15.86 14.05 -17.72
C ALA A 124 14.57 14.83 -17.36
N VAL A 125 14.67 16.16 -17.18
CA VAL A 125 13.52 17.04 -16.87
C VAL A 125 13.16 17.83 -18.12
N ARG A 126 11.99 17.54 -18.70
CA ARG A 126 11.51 18.23 -19.91
C ARG A 126 10.30 19.11 -19.61
N ALA A 127 10.12 20.16 -20.41
CA ALA A 127 8.96 21.07 -20.39
C ALA A 127 8.68 21.77 -19.03
N ALA A 128 9.57 21.64 -18.06
CA ALA A 128 9.35 22.12 -16.71
C ALA A 128 9.69 23.60 -16.55
N SER A 129 8.97 24.27 -15.65
CA SER A 129 9.43 25.50 -15.00
C SER A 129 9.69 25.19 -13.53
N PHE A 130 10.94 25.31 -13.07
CA PHE A 130 11.28 25.01 -11.68
C PHE A 130 12.27 26.01 -11.08
N GLY A 131 12.15 26.19 -9.78
CA GLY A 131 12.98 27.07 -8.96
C GLY A 131 12.73 26.82 -7.49
N ALA A 132 13.08 27.79 -6.65
CA ALA A 132 12.76 27.74 -5.23
C ALA A 132 11.24 27.67 -5.02
N GLY A 133 10.79 26.77 -4.14
CA GLY A 133 9.41 26.58 -3.74
C GLY A 133 8.53 25.83 -4.74
N THR A 134 8.91 25.69 -6.02
CA THR A 134 8.04 25.02 -7.00
C THR A 134 8.72 24.42 -8.23
N VAL A 135 8.09 23.38 -8.77
CA VAL A 135 8.23 22.88 -10.14
C VAL A 135 6.84 22.71 -10.76
N SER A 136 6.67 23.11 -12.02
CA SER A 136 5.43 22.97 -12.79
C SER A 136 5.68 22.29 -14.14
N ASP A 137 4.71 21.48 -14.58
CA ASP A 137 4.62 20.85 -15.91
C ASP A 137 5.81 19.94 -16.28
N ALA A 138 6.55 19.45 -15.28
CA ALA A 138 7.71 18.60 -15.48
C ALA A 138 7.32 17.26 -16.13
N ARG A 139 7.98 16.94 -17.24
CA ARG A 139 7.86 15.65 -17.93
C ARG A 139 9.14 14.85 -17.71
N ILE A 140 9.03 13.74 -17.00
CA ILE A 140 10.16 12.90 -16.61
C ILE A 140 9.89 11.47 -17.09
N ALA A 141 10.83 10.89 -17.83
CA ALA A 141 10.74 9.52 -18.30
C ALA A 141 12.04 8.77 -18.01
N SER A 142 11.93 7.49 -17.63
CA SER A 142 13.05 6.61 -17.34
C SER A 142 12.75 5.21 -17.84
N GLU A 143 13.71 4.62 -18.53
CA GLU A 143 13.75 3.21 -18.93
C GLU A 143 14.85 2.44 -18.17
N GLY A 144 15.53 3.10 -17.24
CA GLY A 144 16.54 2.52 -16.36
C GLY A 144 15.96 2.09 -15.01
N ASP A 145 16.69 1.17 -14.37
CA ASP A 145 16.40 0.74 -13.00
C ASP A 145 16.85 1.81 -11.99
N ARG A 146 16.14 1.84 -10.84
CA ARG A 146 16.57 2.57 -9.63
C ARG A 146 16.80 4.07 -9.83
N PHE A 147 16.04 4.70 -10.74
CA PHE A 147 16.06 6.13 -10.98
C PHE A 147 14.82 6.81 -10.37
N ASN A 148 15.03 7.87 -9.59
CA ASN A 148 13.98 8.64 -8.93
C ASN A 148 13.53 9.83 -9.79
N GLY A 149 12.24 10.16 -9.77
CA GLY A 149 11.75 11.33 -10.51
C GLY A 149 12.10 12.64 -9.81
N ILE A 150 11.39 12.94 -8.72
CA ILE A 150 11.59 14.13 -7.91
C ILE A 150 11.81 13.73 -6.46
N ILE A 151 12.93 14.13 -5.88
CA ILE A 151 13.23 13.96 -4.45
C ILE A 151 13.13 15.33 -3.78
N VAL A 152 12.35 15.43 -2.70
CA VAL A 152 12.28 16.63 -1.85
C VAL A 152 12.66 16.27 -0.42
N THR A 153 13.66 16.94 0.13
CA THR A 153 14.17 16.71 1.49
C THR A 153 14.54 18.02 2.21
N GLY A 154 15.02 17.91 3.44
CA GLY A 154 15.38 19.04 4.30
C GLY A 154 14.16 19.64 4.98
N GLU A 155 14.20 20.94 5.22
CA GLU A 155 13.11 21.70 5.86
C GLU A 155 12.44 22.65 4.86
N GLY A 156 11.12 22.82 4.96
CA GLY A 156 10.38 23.82 4.17
C GLY A 156 9.43 23.23 3.14
N LYS A 157 8.76 24.13 2.41
CA LYS A 157 7.65 23.80 1.52
C LYS A 157 8.09 23.71 0.06
N TYR A 158 7.55 22.75 -0.67
CA TYR A 158 7.77 22.65 -2.12
C TYR A 158 6.51 22.18 -2.85
N THR A 159 6.14 22.89 -3.92
CA THR A 159 4.96 22.55 -4.74
C THR A 159 5.39 21.92 -6.07
N ILE A 160 4.93 20.72 -6.32
CA ILE A 160 5.07 19.99 -7.59
C ILE A 160 3.70 20.04 -8.26
N ASP A 161 3.55 20.85 -9.30
CA ASP A 161 2.28 21.03 -10.02
C ASP A 161 2.33 20.40 -11.41
N HIS A 162 1.35 19.55 -11.68
CA HIS A 162 1.15 18.86 -12.95
C HIS A 162 2.39 18.12 -13.51
N PRO A 163 3.10 17.30 -12.71
CA PRO A 163 4.14 16.45 -13.27
C PRO A 163 3.52 15.31 -14.09
N VAL A 164 4.19 14.95 -15.18
CA VAL A 164 3.93 13.71 -15.93
C VAL A 164 5.18 12.83 -15.83
N ILE A 165 5.04 11.67 -15.16
CA ILE A 165 6.17 10.77 -14.90
C ILE A 165 5.83 9.37 -15.44
N ASP A 166 6.63 8.88 -16.39
CA ASP A 166 6.48 7.55 -17.00
C ASP A 166 7.77 6.73 -16.83
N PHE A 167 7.73 5.73 -15.93
CA PHE A 167 8.89 4.93 -15.54
C PHE A 167 8.75 3.47 -15.93
N ILE A 168 9.78 2.92 -16.55
CA ILE A 168 9.96 1.49 -16.84
C ILE A 168 11.31 1.07 -16.25
N GLY A 169 11.33 -0.10 -15.61
CA GLY A 169 12.49 -0.63 -14.90
C GLY A 169 12.19 -0.78 -13.42
N ASN A 170 12.91 -1.68 -12.76
CA ASN A 170 12.69 -2.03 -11.36
C ASN A 170 13.17 -0.92 -10.41
N GLY A 171 12.52 -0.82 -9.25
CA GLY A 171 13.05 -0.11 -8.10
C GLY A 171 14.23 -0.86 -7.47
N GLY A 172 14.80 -0.28 -6.42
CA GLY A 172 15.92 -0.89 -5.68
C GLY A 172 15.57 -1.31 -4.26
N ASN A 173 14.75 -0.50 -3.58
CA ASN A 173 14.27 -0.75 -2.22
C ASN A 173 13.07 0.20 -1.96
N ASP A 174 11.86 -0.35 -1.88
CA ASP A 174 10.63 0.42 -1.65
C ASP A 174 10.41 0.84 -0.18
N PHE A 175 11.24 0.36 0.74
CA PHE A 175 11.33 0.87 2.13
C PHE A 175 12.24 2.10 2.24
N ALA A 176 13.11 2.34 1.25
CA ALA A 176 13.98 3.52 1.18
C ALA A 176 13.53 4.55 0.13
N GLY A 177 12.53 4.21 -0.70
CA GLY A 177 12.09 5.04 -1.82
C GLY A 177 13.01 4.98 -3.04
N PHE A 178 13.86 3.96 -3.15
CA PHE A 178 14.88 3.89 -4.20
C PHE A 178 14.25 3.51 -5.55
N GLY A 179 14.19 4.47 -6.48
CA GLY A 179 13.49 4.35 -7.76
C GLY A 179 12.06 4.92 -7.76
N ALA A 180 11.61 5.54 -6.68
CA ALA A 180 10.27 6.13 -6.59
C ALA A 180 10.08 7.32 -7.57
N ALA A 181 8.89 7.47 -8.15
CA ALA A 181 8.60 8.61 -9.03
C ALA A 181 8.63 9.95 -8.27
N VAL A 182 8.01 10.02 -7.09
CA VAL A 182 8.11 11.17 -6.17
C VAL A 182 8.43 10.69 -4.77
N MET A 183 9.42 11.32 -4.16
CA MET A 183 9.89 11.02 -2.81
C MET A 183 9.91 12.29 -1.95
N SER A 184 9.29 12.24 -0.77
CA SER A 184 9.50 13.23 0.31
C SER A 184 10.21 12.59 1.50
N THR A 185 11.17 13.28 2.10
CA THR A 185 11.83 12.84 3.33
C THR A 185 12.34 14.04 4.15
N GLY A 186 13.10 13.81 5.22
CA GLY A 186 13.51 14.85 6.15
C GLY A 186 12.28 15.44 6.86
N LYS A 187 12.16 16.76 6.90
CA LYS A 187 10.99 17.49 7.42
C LYS A 187 10.30 18.30 6.32
N ALA A 188 10.42 17.86 5.07
CA ALA A 188 9.86 18.57 3.93
C ALA A 188 8.32 18.53 3.96
N GLU A 189 7.69 19.63 3.55
CA GLU A 189 6.25 19.70 3.30
C GLU A 189 6.02 19.84 1.80
N VAL A 190 5.53 18.78 1.16
CA VAL A 190 5.36 18.70 -0.29
C VAL A 190 3.89 18.81 -0.65
N THR A 191 3.57 19.66 -1.61
CA THR A 191 2.25 19.68 -2.27
C THR A 191 2.39 19.17 -3.69
N LEU A 192 1.77 18.04 -4.00
CA LEU A 192 1.74 17.39 -5.31
C LEU A 192 0.35 17.56 -5.92
N ASN A 193 0.23 18.45 -6.91
CA ASN A 193 -1.03 18.78 -7.55
C ASN A 193 -1.09 18.18 -8.95
N ARG A 194 -2.23 17.57 -9.29
CA ARG A 194 -2.53 17.03 -10.63
C ARG A 194 -1.44 16.13 -11.23
N PRO A 195 -0.76 15.26 -10.45
CA PRO A 195 0.25 14.38 -11.03
C PRO A 195 -0.40 13.34 -11.94
N ILE A 196 0.27 13.03 -13.04
CA ILE A 196 0.01 11.84 -13.86
C ILE A 196 1.25 10.96 -13.74
N ILE A 197 1.17 9.85 -13.02
CA ILE A 197 2.32 8.97 -12.76
C ILE A 197 1.99 7.55 -13.23
N ARG A 198 2.86 6.99 -14.07
CA ARG A 198 2.82 5.58 -14.46
C ARG A 198 4.17 4.94 -14.19
N THR A 199 4.17 3.83 -13.46
CA THR A 199 5.39 3.05 -13.24
C THR A 199 5.18 1.59 -13.65
N ARG A 200 6.21 0.95 -14.22
CA ARG A 200 6.23 -0.49 -14.52
C ARG A 200 7.57 -1.07 -14.08
N GLY A 201 7.54 -1.85 -13.02
CA GLY A 201 8.74 -2.43 -12.43
C GLY A 201 8.47 -3.03 -11.06
N ALA A 202 9.16 -4.12 -10.73
CA ALA A 202 9.15 -4.66 -9.38
C ALA A 202 9.67 -3.57 -8.44
N ILE A 203 8.97 -3.34 -7.33
CA ILE A 203 9.23 -2.34 -6.29
C ILE A 203 9.46 -0.90 -6.81
N ARG A 204 8.96 -0.58 -8.02
CA ARG A 204 9.03 0.77 -8.63
C ARG A 204 7.83 1.60 -8.19
N THR A 205 7.85 2.07 -6.94
CA THR A 205 6.72 2.82 -6.36
C THR A 205 6.49 4.17 -7.06
N ALA A 206 5.25 4.65 -7.06
CA ALA A 206 4.95 6.00 -7.54
C ALA A 206 5.28 7.04 -6.45
N LEU A 207 4.91 6.75 -5.20
CA LEU A 207 5.03 7.69 -4.09
C LEU A 207 5.82 7.07 -2.93
N PHE A 208 6.71 7.86 -2.34
CA PHE A 208 7.36 7.51 -1.10
C PHE A 208 7.37 8.71 -0.15
N ALA A 209 7.06 8.48 1.12
CA ALA A 209 7.23 9.48 2.17
C ALA A 209 7.93 8.85 3.39
N GLY A 210 9.04 9.45 3.80
CA GLY A 210 9.82 9.03 4.98
C GLY A 210 10.20 10.19 5.89
N GLY A 211 11.02 9.92 6.90
CA GLY A 211 11.39 10.89 7.92
C GLY A 211 10.16 11.47 8.64
N ASP A 212 10.16 12.79 8.83
CA ASP A 212 9.08 13.59 9.39
C ASP A 212 8.30 14.37 8.30
N SER A 213 8.39 13.92 7.04
CA SER A 213 7.83 14.66 5.91
C SER A 213 6.30 14.64 5.88
N VAL A 214 5.72 15.68 5.29
CA VAL A 214 4.28 15.81 5.05
C VAL A 214 4.06 15.92 3.54
N MET A 215 3.19 15.08 2.97
CA MET A 215 2.84 15.12 1.56
C MET A 215 1.33 15.34 1.38
N HIS A 216 0.97 16.42 0.68
CA HIS A 216 -0.39 16.72 0.24
C HIS A 216 -0.53 16.38 -1.24
N ILE A 217 -1.41 15.45 -1.60
CA ILE A 217 -1.64 14.96 -2.95
C ILE A 217 -3.06 15.33 -3.35
N ASN A 218 -3.20 16.08 -4.44
CA ASN A 218 -4.50 16.58 -4.89
C ASN A 218 -4.71 16.29 -6.38
N ASN A 219 -5.87 15.76 -6.74
CA ASN A 219 -6.26 15.54 -8.15
C ASN A 219 -5.31 14.59 -8.91
N ALA A 220 -4.81 13.56 -8.25
CA ALA A 220 -3.82 12.65 -8.82
C ALA A 220 -4.42 11.54 -9.67
N GLU A 221 -3.69 11.16 -10.72
CA GLU A 221 -3.91 9.98 -11.56
C GLU A 221 -2.64 9.13 -11.52
N ILE A 222 -2.68 8.01 -10.77
CA ILE A 222 -1.48 7.19 -10.51
C ILE A 222 -1.77 5.73 -10.84
N GLU A 223 -0.92 5.13 -11.67
CA GLU A 223 -0.96 3.69 -11.98
C GLU A 223 0.41 3.03 -11.82
N THR A 224 0.47 1.95 -11.05
CA THR A 224 1.69 1.15 -10.88
C THR A 224 1.49 -0.28 -11.37
N TYR A 225 2.43 -0.77 -12.17
CA TYR A 225 2.37 -2.07 -12.83
C TYR A 225 3.50 -2.98 -12.38
N ASN A 226 3.20 -4.28 -12.30
CA ASN A 226 4.20 -5.27 -11.94
C ASN A 226 5.38 -5.25 -12.94
N GLY A 227 6.57 -5.60 -12.46
CA GLY A 227 7.75 -5.79 -13.30
C GLY A 227 8.22 -7.23 -13.39
N THR A 228 9.33 -7.41 -14.09
CA THR A 228 10.04 -8.68 -14.16
C THR A 228 11.08 -8.73 -13.05
N LEU A 229 11.01 -9.75 -12.19
CA LEU A 229 12.03 -9.97 -11.16
C LEU A 229 13.39 -10.26 -11.82
N PRO A 230 14.52 -9.82 -11.22
CA PRO A 230 15.85 -10.23 -11.67
C PRO A 230 15.97 -11.77 -11.76
N ALA A 231 16.70 -12.27 -12.75
CA ALA A 231 16.81 -13.71 -12.99
C ALA A 231 17.46 -14.48 -11.84
N ASP A 232 18.30 -13.79 -11.05
CA ASP A 232 18.98 -14.28 -9.87
C ASP A 232 18.22 -14.02 -8.57
N TYR A 233 17.06 -13.34 -8.63
CA TYR A 233 16.25 -13.05 -7.46
C TYR A 233 15.77 -14.34 -6.80
N GLN A 234 16.00 -14.42 -5.49
CA GLN A 234 15.45 -15.46 -4.64
C GLN A 234 14.40 -14.84 -3.72
N PHE A 235 13.24 -15.49 -3.62
CA PHE A 235 12.19 -15.05 -2.72
C PHE A 235 12.74 -14.84 -1.31
N THR A 236 12.46 -13.66 -0.75
CA THR A 236 12.85 -13.32 0.61
C THR A 236 11.83 -12.41 1.25
N VAL A 237 11.70 -12.53 2.57
CA VAL A 237 10.92 -11.60 3.41
C VAL A 237 11.82 -10.65 4.20
N ASP A 238 13.13 -10.67 3.93
CA ASP A 238 14.07 -9.73 4.52
C ASP A 238 13.70 -8.31 4.08
N VAL A 239 13.47 -7.45 5.07
CA VAL A 239 13.07 -6.06 4.84
C VAL A 239 14.13 -5.31 4.04
N GLY A 240 13.71 -4.57 3.02
CA GLY A 240 14.58 -3.86 2.08
C GLY A 240 15.26 -4.73 1.01
N LYS A 241 15.09 -6.06 1.04
CA LYS A 241 15.55 -6.98 -0.02
C LYS A 241 14.40 -7.65 -0.79
N MET A 242 13.21 -7.71 -0.20
CA MET A 242 12.04 -8.27 -0.87
C MET A 242 11.71 -7.49 -2.15
N MET A 243 11.42 -8.22 -3.23
CA MET A 243 10.96 -7.63 -4.49
C MET A 243 9.56 -8.11 -4.88
N GLU A 244 8.97 -9.03 -4.12
CA GLU A 244 7.60 -9.49 -4.30
C GLU A 244 6.90 -9.59 -2.94
N VAL A 245 5.57 -9.53 -2.93
CA VAL A 245 4.79 -9.63 -1.70
C VAL A 245 5.07 -10.96 -0.99
N PRO A 246 5.17 -10.98 0.34
CA PRO A 246 5.16 -12.23 1.08
C PRO A 246 3.88 -13.01 0.75
N TRP A 247 4.04 -14.13 0.05
CA TRP A 247 2.89 -14.97 -0.36
C TRP A 247 2.08 -15.46 0.83
N MET A 248 2.68 -15.48 2.03
CA MET A 248 2.07 -15.82 3.30
C MET A 248 0.98 -14.85 3.76
N LEU A 249 0.83 -13.69 3.12
CA LEU A 249 -0.34 -12.82 3.26
C LEU A 249 -1.54 -13.31 2.44
N GLY A 250 -1.36 -14.40 1.69
CA GLY A 250 -2.29 -14.89 0.70
C GLY A 250 -2.37 -14.01 -0.54
N LEU A 251 -1.29 -13.34 -0.91
CA LEU A 251 -1.24 -12.38 -2.03
C LEU A 251 -0.14 -12.74 -3.03
N SER A 252 -0.17 -12.12 -4.20
CA SER A 252 0.90 -12.16 -5.20
C SER A 252 1.09 -10.77 -5.85
N GLY A 253 2.20 -10.58 -6.56
CA GLY A 253 2.57 -9.31 -7.19
C GLY A 253 3.83 -8.70 -6.59
N ASN A 254 4.35 -7.67 -7.24
CA ASN A 254 5.68 -7.13 -6.95
C ASN A 254 5.77 -5.60 -6.98
N VAL A 255 4.65 -4.87 -6.95
CA VAL A 255 4.68 -3.40 -6.92
C VAL A 255 3.67 -2.82 -5.94
N ARG A 256 4.08 -1.81 -5.17
CA ARG A 256 3.20 -0.97 -4.36
C ARG A 256 3.06 0.41 -5.00
N SER A 257 1.89 1.05 -4.94
CA SER A 257 1.76 2.42 -5.47
C SER A 257 2.43 3.45 -4.55
N SER A 258 2.22 3.34 -3.24
CA SER A 258 2.87 4.18 -2.25
C SER A 258 3.43 3.40 -1.08
N ASN A 259 4.48 3.94 -0.43
CA ASN A 259 4.93 3.49 0.88
C ASN A 259 5.24 4.68 1.80
N LEU A 260 4.79 4.60 3.05
CA LEU A 260 5.07 5.57 4.10
C LEU A 260 5.86 4.90 5.22
N VAL A 261 6.97 5.51 5.61
CA VAL A 261 7.87 4.99 6.66
C VAL A 261 8.14 6.05 7.73
N ASP A 262 8.84 5.67 8.79
CA ASP A 262 9.24 6.55 9.89
C ASP A 262 8.04 7.27 10.55
N ARG A 263 7.98 8.60 10.44
CA ARG A 263 6.98 9.49 11.04
C ARG A 263 6.19 10.28 9.98
N ALA A 264 6.18 9.79 8.73
CA ALA A 264 5.59 10.49 7.60
C ALA A 264 4.07 10.69 7.73
N THR A 265 3.58 11.80 7.17
CA THR A 265 2.15 12.10 7.06
C THR A 265 1.74 12.33 5.61
N MET A 266 0.63 11.72 5.17
CA MET A 266 0.11 11.88 3.82
C MET A 266 -1.38 12.26 3.81
N PHE A 267 -1.72 13.25 3.00
CA PHE A 267 -3.10 13.65 2.70
C PHE A 267 -3.36 13.44 1.22
N ILE A 268 -4.37 12.64 0.87
CA ILE A 268 -4.76 12.34 -0.51
C ILE A 268 -6.18 12.84 -0.73
N ASN A 269 -6.38 13.74 -1.69
CA ASN A 269 -7.66 14.38 -1.95
C ASN A 269 -8.04 14.28 -3.43
N ASN A 270 -9.30 13.94 -3.70
CA ASN A 270 -9.87 13.90 -5.06
C ASN A 270 -8.97 13.17 -6.08
N SER A 271 -8.49 11.97 -5.74
CA SER A 271 -7.46 11.28 -6.52
C SER A 271 -7.87 9.86 -6.91
N HIS A 272 -7.28 9.34 -7.99
CA HIS A 272 -7.34 7.94 -8.40
C HIS A 272 -5.95 7.33 -8.33
N ILE A 273 -5.79 6.29 -7.49
CA ILE A 273 -4.53 5.56 -7.33
C ILE A 273 -4.79 4.08 -7.52
N ARG A 274 -4.03 3.47 -8.42
CA ARG A 274 -4.24 2.09 -8.87
C ARG A 274 -2.94 1.31 -8.86
N SER A 275 -2.97 0.11 -8.28
CA SER A 275 -1.88 -0.87 -8.41
C SER A 275 -2.35 -2.11 -9.14
N GLU A 276 -1.49 -2.65 -10.00
CA GLU A 276 -1.72 -3.93 -10.65
C GLU A 276 -1.70 -5.09 -9.65
N GLY A 277 -0.78 -5.10 -8.68
CA GLY A 277 -0.66 -6.17 -7.68
C GLY A 277 -0.11 -5.67 -6.33
N TRP A 278 0.17 -6.59 -5.39
CA TRP A 278 0.66 -6.35 -4.03
C TRP A 278 -0.16 -5.34 -3.21
N GLY A 279 -0.03 -4.02 -3.43
CA GLY A 279 -0.68 -3.00 -2.60
C GLY A 279 -0.82 -1.64 -3.26
N VAL A 280 -1.83 -0.87 -2.87
CA VAL A 280 -1.97 0.53 -3.31
C VAL A 280 -1.35 1.48 -2.29
N LEU A 281 -1.91 1.53 -1.07
CA LEU A 281 -1.51 2.47 -0.03
C LEU A 281 -0.89 1.77 1.18
N SER A 282 0.44 1.70 1.21
CA SER A 282 1.19 0.96 2.25
C SER A 282 1.81 1.88 3.32
N THR A 283 1.89 1.34 4.53
CA THR A 283 2.72 1.87 5.61
C THR A 283 3.63 0.74 6.08
N ASP A 284 4.91 1.02 6.29
CA ASP A 284 5.90 0.05 6.70
C ASP A 284 6.96 0.71 7.60
N ASP A 285 7.72 -0.09 8.35
CA ASP A 285 8.88 0.36 9.14
C ASP A 285 8.66 1.69 9.89
N ASN A 286 7.53 1.74 10.62
CA ASN A 286 6.99 2.99 11.11
C ASN A 286 7.31 3.22 12.59
N GLN A 287 7.51 4.49 12.92
CA GLN A 287 7.52 5.00 14.29
C GLN A 287 6.18 5.66 14.62
N ARG A 288 5.62 6.44 13.68
CA ARG A 288 4.30 7.08 13.79
C ARG A 288 3.81 7.61 12.44
N VAL A 289 3.07 6.83 11.68
CA VAL A 289 2.58 7.23 10.33
C VAL A 289 1.12 7.64 10.36
N ARG A 290 0.75 8.68 9.60
CA ARG A 290 -0.66 9.13 9.48
C ARG A 290 -1.04 9.31 8.02
N MET A 291 -2.15 8.73 7.63
CA MET A 291 -2.67 8.86 6.26
C MET A 291 -4.15 9.22 6.30
N THR A 292 -4.53 10.26 5.55
CA THR A 292 -5.94 10.64 5.35
C THR A 292 -6.24 10.70 3.86
N VAL A 293 -7.24 9.94 3.45
CA VAL A 293 -7.72 9.84 2.07
C VAL A 293 -9.15 10.34 2.00
N THR A 294 -9.40 11.31 1.12
CA THR A 294 -10.68 12.01 1.03
C THR A 294 -11.14 12.09 -0.42
N ASP A 295 -12.41 11.79 -0.68
CA ASP A 295 -13.04 11.91 -1.99
C ASP A 295 -12.26 11.19 -3.11
N SER A 296 -11.66 10.02 -2.82
CA SER A 296 -10.70 9.36 -3.72
C SER A 296 -11.08 7.91 -4.04
N LEU A 297 -10.54 7.40 -5.16
CA LEU A 297 -10.66 6.01 -5.60
C LEU A 297 -9.30 5.29 -5.49
N VAL A 298 -9.27 4.15 -4.80
CA VAL A 298 -8.09 3.32 -4.55
C VAL A 298 -8.35 1.91 -5.06
N GLU A 299 -7.54 1.41 -5.99
CA GLU A 299 -7.82 0.13 -6.67
C GLU A 299 -6.61 -0.81 -6.75
N ALA A 300 -6.71 -2.00 -6.13
CA ALA A 300 -5.82 -3.13 -6.35
C ALA A 300 -6.48 -4.11 -7.34
N VAL A 301 -5.99 -4.15 -8.58
CA VAL A 301 -6.72 -4.77 -9.71
C VAL A 301 -6.55 -6.29 -9.77
N LYS A 302 -5.33 -6.78 -9.57
CA LYS A 302 -5.06 -8.21 -9.37
C LYS A 302 -4.79 -8.45 -7.90
N SER A 303 -4.17 -9.58 -7.60
CA SER A 303 -3.90 -9.98 -6.23
C SER A 303 -3.18 -8.90 -5.44
N GLY A 304 -3.71 -8.53 -4.28
CA GLY A 304 -3.20 -7.41 -3.50
C GLY A 304 -4.23 -6.75 -2.59
N TYR A 305 -3.80 -5.67 -1.93
CA TYR A 305 -4.63 -4.91 -0.99
C TYR A 305 -4.84 -3.45 -1.38
N GLY A 306 -5.96 -2.88 -0.94
CA GLY A 306 -6.22 -1.44 -1.10
C GLY A 306 -5.37 -0.59 -0.16
N THR A 307 -5.33 -0.93 1.13
CA THR A 307 -4.49 -0.23 2.12
C THR A 307 -3.91 -1.16 3.16
N TYR A 308 -2.72 -0.84 3.67
CA TYR A 308 -2.03 -1.55 4.74
C TYR A 308 -1.64 -0.57 5.85
N SER A 309 -1.98 -0.90 7.10
CA SER A 309 -1.66 -0.12 8.28
C SER A 309 -0.94 -1.00 9.30
N ILE A 310 0.32 -0.71 9.61
CA ILE A 310 1.12 -1.47 10.59
C ILE A 310 1.64 -0.58 11.72
N GLY A 311 1.87 -1.14 12.92
CA GLY A 311 2.47 -0.43 14.06
C GLY A 311 1.65 0.79 14.49
N ASP A 312 2.30 1.87 14.95
CA ASP A 312 1.63 3.17 15.19
C ASP A 312 1.30 3.89 13.85
N SER A 313 0.43 3.28 13.06
CA SER A 313 -0.15 3.87 11.85
C SER A 313 -1.65 4.05 12.01
N HIS A 314 -2.16 5.14 11.41
CA HIS A 314 -3.60 5.36 11.32
C HIS A 314 -3.98 5.85 9.93
N ASN A 315 -4.71 4.99 9.20
CA ASN A 315 -5.23 5.30 7.88
C ASN A 315 -6.73 5.66 7.99
N ILE A 316 -7.10 6.84 7.51
CA ILE A 316 -8.47 7.37 7.60
C ILE A 316 -9.01 7.63 6.20
N PHE A 317 -10.15 7.06 5.87
CA PHE A 317 -10.84 7.23 4.60
C PHE A 317 -12.17 7.96 4.80
N ARG A 318 -12.42 8.98 3.99
CA ARG A 318 -13.64 9.81 3.99
C ARG A 318 -14.21 9.90 2.59
N ARG A 319 -15.49 9.58 2.41
CA ARG A 319 -16.19 9.68 1.10
C ARG A 319 -15.38 9.04 -0.05
N SER A 320 -14.66 7.96 0.24
CA SER A 320 -13.72 7.35 -0.69
C SER A 320 -14.16 5.93 -1.04
N VAL A 321 -13.60 5.38 -2.12
CA VAL A 321 -13.85 4.01 -2.56
C VAL A 321 -12.54 3.23 -2.56
N ILE A 322 -12.53 2.07 -1.93
CA ILE A 322 -11.44 1.09 -2.01
C ILE A 322 -11.97 -0.14 -2.72
N ARG A 323 -11.33 -0.54 -3.83
CA ARG A 323 -11.58 -1.83 -4.49
C ARG A 323 -10.32 -2.68 -4.48
N ALA A 324 -10.46 -3.94 -4.09
CA ALA A 324 -9.35 -4.87 -4.10
C ALA A 324 -9.78 -6.26 -4.57
N ALA A 325 -9.00 -6.87 -5.46
CA ALA A 325 -9.26 -8.24 -5.90
C ALA A 325 -9.23 -9.23 -4.73
N ASP A 326 -8.37 -8.97 -3.73
CA ASP A 326 -8.23 -9.84 -2.57
C ASP A 326 -8.71 -9.17 -1.28
N VAL A 327 -7.97 -8.16 -0.79
CA VAL A 327 -8.16 -7.61 0.56
C VAL A 327 -8.41 -6.11 0.52
N GLY A 328 -9.55 -5.65 1.04
CA GLY A 328 -9.86 -4.22 1.07
C GLY A 328 -8.83 -3.46 1.89
N ALA A 329 -8.62 -3.90 3.12
CA ALA A 329 -7.66 -3.30 4.05
C ALA A 329 -6.94 -4.34 4.92
N ILE A 330 -5.68 -4.07 5.24
CA ILE A 330 -4.90 -4.88 6.17
C ILE A 330 -4.48 -4.05 7.37
N MET A 331 -4.66 -4.61 8.57
CA MET A 331 -4.12 -4.07 9.83
C MET A 331 -3.10 -5.05 10.39
N ALA A 332 -1.92 -4.56 10.74
CA ALA A 332 -0.89 -5.38 11.38
C ALA A 332 -0.36 -4.73 12.66
N ALA A 333 -0.01 -5.55 13.65
CA ALA A 333 0.40 -5.07 14.97
C ALA A 333 -0.62 -4.05 15.56
N GLU A 334 -0.20 -2.84 15.92
CA GLU A 334 -1.04 -1.77 16.47
C GLU A 334 -1.79 -0.93 15.41
N GLY A 335 -1.68 -1.30 14.12
CA GLY A 335 -2.21 -0.52 13.01
C GLY A 335 -3.71 -0.25 13.14
N SER A 336 -4.14 0.95 12.80
CA SER A 336 -5.53 1.40 12.95
C SER A 336 -6.12 1.93 11.64
N ILE A 337 -7.41 1.65 11.41
CA ILE A 337 -8.12 2.06 10.21
C ILE A 337 -9.48 2.67 10.57
N THR A 338 -9.82 3.78 9.93
CA THR A 338 -11.14 4.41 10.01
C THR A 338 -11.73 4.56 8.63
N LEU A 339 -12.87 3.91 8.39
CA LEU A 339 -13.73 4.06 7.22
C LEU A 339 -14.94 4.90 7.66
N THR A 340 -15.00 6.17 7.26
CA THR A 340 -16.00 7.12 7.74
C THR A 340 -16.60 7.95 6.61
N ASP A 341 -17.67 8.67 6.92
CA ASP A 341 -18.32 9.63 6.04
C ASP A 341 -18.68 9.03 4.66
N ARG A 342 -19.42 7.92 4.63
CA ARG A 342 -19.84 7.20 3.39
C ARG A 342 -18.67 6.68 2.55
N THR A 343 -17.66 6.09 3.19
CA THR A 343 -16.60 5.36 2.48
C THR A 343 -17.11 3.97 2.08
N LEU A 344 -16.76 3.51 0.88
CA LEU A 344 -17.09 2.18 0.37
C LEU A 344 -15.83 1.32 0.26
N VAL A 345 -15.88 0.08 0.74
CA VAL A 345 -14.85 -0.94 0.53
C VAL A 345 -15.47 -2.15 -0.16
N GLU A 346 -14.91 -2.55 -1.31
CA GLU A 346 -15.28 -3.75 -2.06
C GLU A 346 -14.06 -4.67 -2.19
N ALA A 347 -14.13 -5.87 -1.60
CA ALA A 347 -13.03 -6.83 -1.57
C ALA A 347 -13.46 -8.19 -2.08
N GLY A 348 -12.67 -8.81 -2.96
CA GLY A 348 -12.99 -10.13 -3.52
C GLY A 348 -12.88 -11.27 -2.50
N ARG A 349 -12.08 -11.14 -1.44
CA ARG A 349 -11.97 -12.14 -0.36
C ARG A 349 -12.29 -11.56 1.01
N TYR A 350 -11.42 -10.70 1.54
CA TYR A 350 -11.50 -10.22 2.91
C TYR A 350 -11.69 -8.71 2.93
N GLY A 351 -12.71 -8.22 3.63
CA GLY A 351 -12.93 -6.77 3.74
C GLY A 351 -11.80 -6.10 4.51
N VAL A 352 -11.59 -6.55 5.75
CA VAL A 352 -10.43 -6.23 6.57
C VAL A 352 -9.78 -7.52 7.04
N MET A 353 -8.47 -7.66 6.84
CA MET A 353 -7.66 -8.73 7.44
C MET A 353 -6.73 -8.13 8.50
N MET A 354 -6.65 -8.76 9.67
CA MET A 354 -5.74 -8.35 10.73
C MET A 354 -4.78 -9.47 11.10
N HIS A 355 -3.47 -9.19 11.20
CA HIS A 355 -2.47 -10.21 11.51
C HIS A 355 -1.21 -9.64 12.18
N SER A 356 -0.39 -10.52 12.77
CA SER A 356 0.96 -10.23 13.31
C SER A 356 1.04 -9.18 14.43
N GLY A 357 2.16 -9.19 15.16
CA GLY A 357 2.45 -8.25 16.26
C GLY A 357 1.67 -8.52 17.55
N VAL A 358 1.67 -7.56 18.47
CA VAL A 358 1.01 -7.70 19.79
C VAL A 358 -0.45 -7.25 19.79
N GLY A 359 -0.94 -6.67 18.70
CA GLY A 359 -2.32 -6.18 18.54
C GLY A 359 -2.58 -4.84 19.24
N GLY A 360 -3.85 -4.52 19.46
CA GLY A 360 -4.27 -3.28 20.12
C GLY A 360 -4.67 -2.13 19.17
N GLY A 361 -4.58 -2.35 17.85
CA GLY A 361 -5.13 -1.43 16.86
C GLY A 361 -6.65 -1.33 16.89
N VAL A 362 -7.19 -0.28 16.27
CA VAL A 362 -8.63 0.02 16.23
C VAL A 362 -9.13 0.06 14.78
N LEU A 363 -10.17 -0.72 14.49
CA LEU A 363 -10.98 -0.60 13.28
C LEU A 363 -12.27 0.17 13.59
N THR A 364 -12.54 1.23 12.83
CA THR A 364 -13.83 1.95 12.86
C THR A 364 -14.45 1.96 11.48
N ILE A 365 -15.73 1.57 11.39
CA ILE A 365 -16.56 1.67 10.19
C ILE A 365 -17.84 2.42 10.59
N ASP A 366 -18.00 3.66 10.16
CA ASP A 366 -19.11 4.49 10.64
C ASP A 366 -19.73 5.44 9.60
N LYS A 367 -20.77 6.16 10.03
CA LYS A 367 -21.39 7.29 9.31
C LYS A 367 -21.76 6.97 7.86
N GLY A 368 -22.52 5.90 7.69
CA GLY A 368 -23.02 5.45 6.39
C GLY A 368 -21.95 4.83 5.49
N SER A 369 -20.78 4.48 6.03
CA SER A 369 -19.77 3.71 5.29
C SER A 369 -20.23 2.27 5.07
N GLU A 370 -19.74 1.68 4.00
CA GLU A 370 -20.09 0.33 3.56
C GLU A 370 -18.83 -0.53 3.36
N LEU A 371 -18.91 -1.79 3.78
CA LEU A 371 -17.89 -2.80 3.53
C LEU A 371 -18.55 -4.06 2.97
N HIS A 372 -18.08 -4.49 1.79
CA HIS A 372 -18.53 -5.67 1.08
C HIS A 372 -17.35 -6.60 0.79
N ALA A 373 -17.44 -7.85 1.24
CA ALA A 373 -16.40 -8.85 1.05
C ALA A 373 -16.95 -10.12 0.37
N GLY A 374 -16.12 -10.83 -0.39
CA GLY A 374 -16.49 -12.10 -1.00
C GLY A 374 -16.53 -13.28 0.00
N LEU A 375 -15.64 -13.32 0.99
CA LEU A 375 -15.54 -14.41 1.97
C LEU A 375 -15.90 -13.95 3.38
N VAL A 376 -15.07 -13.11 4.00
CA VAL A 376 -15.22 -12.64 5.38
C VAL A 376 -15.13 -11.12 5.42
N ALA A 377 -16.05 -10.47 6.11
CA ALA A 377 -16.04 -9.01 6.21
C ALA A 377 -14.86 -8.52 7.06
N ILE A 378 -14.67 -9.10 8.26
CA ILE A 378 -13.58 -8.76 9.18
C ILE A 378 -12.93 -10.04 9.70
N GLU A 379 -11.68 -10.28 9.31
CA GLU A 379 -10.86 -11.41 9.75
C GLU A 379 -9.76 -10.94 10.72
N VAL A 380 -9.65 -11.58 11.88
CA VAL A 380 -8.67 -11.26 12.92
C VAL A 380 -7.87 -12.50 13.27
N LYS A 381 -6.57 -12.47 12.96
CA LYS A 381 -5.66 -13.61 13.03
C LYS A 381 -4.66 -13.43 14.18
N GLY A 382 -4.82 -14.21 15.25
CA GLY A 382 -3.84 -14.33 16.32
C GLY A 382 -3.67 -13.13 17.26
N ILE A 383 -4.40 -12.02 17.06
CA ILE A 383 -4.22 -10.78 17.82
C ILE A 383 -5.52 -10.27 18.48
N GLY A 384 -5.35 -9.44 19.51
CA GLY A 384 -6.43 -8.65 20.10
C GLY A 384 -6.60 -7.29 19.40
N THR A 385 -7.82 -6.78 19.35
CA THR A 385 -8.18 -5.55 18.63
C THR A 385 -9.51 -4.99 19.11
N THR A 386 -9.76 -3.71 18.82
CA THR A 386 -11.07 -3.08 18.98
C THR A 386 -11.70 -2.82 17.63
N ILE A 387 -12.95 -3.24 17.47
CA ILE A 387 -13.75 -3.05 16.26
C ILE A 387 -15.00 -2.26 16.64
N VAL A 388 -15.27 -1.19 15.89
CA VAL A 388 -16.46 -0.35 16.04
C VAL A 388 -17.16 -0.28 14.68
N VAL A 389 -18.40 -0.75 14.64
CA VAL A 389 -19.31 -0.58 13.49
C VAL A 389 -20.50 0.25 13.96
N ASP A 390 -20.66 1.46 13.43
CA ASP A 390 -21.71 2.39 13.85
C ASP A 390 -22.43 3.02 12.67
N SER A 391 -23.72 2.73 12.50
CA SER A 391 -24.50 3.32 11.40
C SER A 391 -23.87 3.03 10.03
N ALA A 392 -23.33 1.82 9.88
CA ALA A 392 -22.61 1.34 8.71
C ALA A 392 -23.17 0.00 8.22
N LYS A 393 -22.93 -0.31 6.93
CA LYS A 393 -23.35 -1.56 6.31
C LYS A 393 -22.15 -2.47 6.10
N VAL A 394 -22.19 -3.66 6.69
CA VAL A 394 -21.09 -4.64 6.61
C VAL A 394 -21.67 -5.96 6.12
N THR A 395 -21.17 -6.47 5.00
CA THR A 395 -21.67 -7.71 4.38
C THR A 395 -20.53 -8.57 3.87
N ALA A 396 -20.70 -9.89 3.95
CA ALA A 396 -19.82 -10.84 3.32
C ALA A 396 -20.63 -11.91 2.56
N ALA A 397 -20.29 -12.18 1.30
CA ALA A 397 -20.97 -13.21 0.51
C ALA A 397 -20.74 -14.63 1.09
N GLY A 398 -19.58 -14.88 1.71
CA GLY A 398 -19.30 -16.08 2.50
C GLY A 398 -20.05 -16.17 3.84
N GLY A 399 -20.92 -15.20 4.16
CA GLY A 399 -21.83 -15.27 5.30
C GLY A 399 -21.17 -15.09 6.67
N THR A 400 -19.94 -14.58 6.74
CA THR A 400 -19.22 -14.32 7.99
C THR A 400 -18.89 -12.84 8.15
N ILE A 401 -19.42 -12.22 9.21
CA ILE A 401 -19.17 -10.81 9.53
C ILE A 401 -17.85 -10.64 10.28
N LEU A 402 -17.61 -11.48 11.30
CA LEU A 402 -16.41 -11.40 12.12
C LEU A 402 -15.85 -12.81 12.39
N GLN A 403 -14.59 -13.01 12.03
CA GLN A 403 -13.85 -14.24 12.28
C GLN A 403 -12.61 -13.94 13.12
N GLY A 404 -12.57 -14.47 14.33
CA GLY A 404 -11.32 -14.64 15.07
C GLY A 404 -10.74 -16.02 14.77
N MET A 405 -9.46 -16.12 14.43
CA MET A 405 -8.78 -17.39 14.20
C MET A 405 -7.33 -17.34 14.67
N GLU A 406 -6.72 -18.51 14.85
CA GLU A 406 -5.27 -18.60 15.02
C GLU A 406 -4.58 -18.15 13.73
N ASN A 407 -3.36 -17.63 13.84
CA ASN A 407 -2.63 -17.18 12.66
C ASN A 407 -2.15 -18.40 11.85
N ASP A 408 -2.66 -18.52 10.62
CA ASP A 408 -2.35 -19.61 9.70
C ASP A 408 -1.22 -19.29 8.72
N ASP A 409 -0.57 -18.13 8.88
CA ASP A 409 0.65 -17.73 8.19
C ASP A 409 1.73 -18.83 8.33
N PRO A 410 2.13 -19.48 7.21
CA PRO A 410 3.16 -20.52 7.21
C PRO A 410 4.52 -20.05 7.73
N PHE A 411 4.84 -18.76 7.59
CA PHE A 411 6.05 -18.14 8.14
C PHE A 411 6.04 -18.21 9.67
N LEU A 412 4.98 -17.70 10.28
CA LEU A 412 4.83 -17.68 11.74
C LEU A 412 4.70 -19.10 12.31
N LYS A 413 4.00 -20.00 11.62
CA LYS A 413 3.94 -21.42 11.98
C LYS A 413 5.33 -22.05 12.01
N ALA A 414 6.15 -21.83 10.98
CA ALA A 414 7.52 -22.35 10.92
C ALA A 414 8.39 -21.80 12.06
N MET A 415 8.31 -20.50 12.33
CA MET A 415 9.03 -19.90 13.47
C MET A 415 8.60 -20.49 14.81
N MET A 416 7.30 -20.63 15.06
CA MET A 416 6.78 -21.22 16.30
C MET A 416 7.14 -22.70 16.45
N SER A 417 7.34 -23.43 15.35
CA SER A 417 7.81 -24.81 15.38
C SER A 417 9.34 -24.95 15.43
N GLY A 418 10.09 -23.85 15.55
CA GLY A 418 11.57 -23.85 15.57
C GLY A 418 12.22 -24.13 14.22
N ASN A 419 11.45 -24.07 13.13
CA ASN A 419 11.95 -24.25 11.77
C ASN A 419 12.37 -22.91 11.18
N ALA A 420 13.36 -22.93 10.28
CA ALA A 420 13.71 -21.76 9.49
C ALA A 420 12.55 -21.43 8.53
N PRO A 421 11.94 -20.25 8.62
CA PRO A 421 10.80 -19.92 7.78
C PRO A 421 11.27 -19.55 6.36
N ALA A 422 10.45 -19.85 5.35
CA ALA A 422 10.81 -19.64 3.95
C ALA A 422 11.14 -18.18 3.65
N GLY A 423 12.29 -17.94 3.03
CA GLY A 423 12.71 -16.60 2.59
C GLY A 423 13.31 -15.70 3.67
N ALA A 424 13.45 -16.15 4.92
CA ALA A 424 14.15 -15.38 5.96
C ALA A 424 15.62 -15.80 6.07
N SER A 425 16.52 -14.82 6.12
CA SER A 425 17.90 -15.04 6.59
C SER A 425 18.04 -14.94 8.11
N ALA A 426 17.09 -14.25 8.76
CA ALA A 426 16.94 -14.10 10.21
C ALA A 426 15.47 -13.79 10.54
N PRO A 427 15.01 -13.96 11.81
CA PRO A 427 13.73 -13.42 12.26
C PRO A 427 13.58 -11.95 11.87
N PRO A 428 12.52 -11.55 11.13
CA PRO A 428 12.32 -10.15 10.78
C PRO A 428 12.17 -9.31 12.07
N PRO A 429 12.80 -8.12 12.15
CA PRO A 429 12.59 -7.21 13.26
C PRO A 429 11.09 -6.93 13.43
N GLY A 430 10.55 -7.11 14.64
CA GLY A 430 9.11 -6.93 14.94
C GLY A 430 8.21 -8.14 14.67
N MET A 431 8.73 -9.25 14.14
CA MET A 431 7.98 -10.51 13.94
C MET A 431 8.35 -11.63 14.93
N GLY A 432 8.90 -11.28 16.10
CA GLY A 432 8.98 -12.22 17.23
C GLY A 432 7.59 -12.48 17.84
N PRO A 433 7.39 -13.59 18.58
CA PRO A 433 6.14 -13.86 19.32
C PRO A 433 5.78 -12.75 20.34
N THR A 434 6.70 -11.83 20.59
CA THR A 434 6.55 -10.63 21.42
C THR A 434 6.86 -9.36 20.62
N GLY A 435 6.25 -9.14 19.44
CA GLY A 435 6.48 -7.94 18.59
C GLY A 435 6.39 -6.56 19.26
N GLY A 436 6.16 -6.48 20.58
CA GLY A 436 6.37 -5.30 21.39
C GLY A 436 7.84 -5.04 21.71
N ARG A 437 8.13 -3.80 22.07
CA ARG A 437 9.42 -3.46 22.70
C ARG A 437 9.57 -4.29 23.99
N PRO A 438 10.79 -4.67 24.43
CA PRO A 438 10.99 -5.50 25.63
C PRO A 438 10.28 -5.01 26.90
N ASP A 439 9.95 -3.72 26.95
CA ASP A 439 9.30 -3.04 28.08
C ASP A 439 7.78 -2.77 27.86
N GLU A 440 7.20 -3.27 26.78
CA GLU A 440 5.79 -3.01 26.46
C GLU A 440 4.84 -3.95 27.20
N LYS A 441 3.84 -3.38 27.88
CA LYS A 441 2.82 -4.18 28.57
C LYS A 441 2.09 -5.06 27.55
N PRO A 442 1.79 -6.33 27.91
CA PRO A 442 0.95 -7.18 27.07
C PRO A 442 -0.36 -6.47 26.73
N LYS A 443 -0.67 -6.39 25.44
CA LYS A 443 -1.96 -5.87 24.98
C LYS A 443 -3.07 -6.83 25.38
N ASP A 444 -4.29 -6.30 25.45
CA ASP A 444 -5.47 -7.14 25.64
C ASP A 444 -5.57 -8.12 24.46
N PRO A 445 -5.54 -9.45 24.69
CA PRO A 445 -5.59 -10.43 23.61
C PRO A 445 -7.02 -10.64 23.06
N ASN A 446 -8.02 -9.95 23.62
CA ASN A 446 -9.41 -10.09 23.23
C ASN A 446 -9.73 -9.34 21.93
N ILE A 447 -10.66 -9.88 21.15
CA ILE A 447 -11.37 -9.12 20.13
C ILE A 447 -12.55 -8.44 20.82
N ILE A 448 -12.59 -7.11 20.77
CA ILE A 448 -13.67 -6.31 21.34
C ILE A 448 -14.45 -5.69 20.20
N GLY A 449 -15.63 -6.22 19.89
CA GLY A 449 -16.53 -5.72 18.86
C GLY A 449 -17.71 -4.95 19.44
N THR A 450 -17.94 -3.72 18.96
CA THR A 450 -19.13 -2.93 19.25
C THR A 450 -19.87 -2.64 17.96
N PHE A 451 -21.10 -3.14 17.86
CA PHE A 451 -21.97 -3.01 16.70
C PHE A 451 -23.19 -2.21 17.12
N ARG A 452 -23.32 -1.01 16.57
CA ARG A 452 -24.36 -0.07 16.96
C ARG A 452 -25.08 0.53 15.77
N ASN A 453 -26.38 0.77 15.93
CA ASN A 453 -27.23 1.38 14.91
C ASN A 453 -27.11 0.67 13.54
N THR A 454 -27.03 -0.66 13.55
CA THR A 454 -26.71 -1.44 12.35
C THR A 454 -27.56 -2.70 12.25
N LYS A 455 -27.68 -3.22 11.03
CA LYS A 455 -28.31 -4.50 10.72
C LYS A 455 -27.30 -5.41 10.06
N LEU A 456 -27.09 -6.58 10.63
CA LEU A 456 -26.05 -7.52 10.23
C LEU A 456 -26.69 -8.87 9.91
N VAL A 457 -26.36 -9.40 8.74
CA VAL A 457 -26.75 -10.75 8.33
C VAL A 457 -25.47 -11.55 8.09
N GLY A 458 -25.21 -12.51 8.96
CA GLY A 458 -24.02 -13.35 8.91
C GLY A 458 -23.52 -13.75 10.30
N ASN A 459 -22.49 -14.59 10.29
CA ASN A 459 -22.00 -15.28 11.47
C ASN A 459 -20.82 -14.56 12.13
N PHE A 460 -20.64 -14.87 13.41
CA PHE A 460 -19.54 -14.39 14.27
C PHE A 460 -18.87 -15.61 14.90
N TRP A 461 -17.58 -15.77 14.62
CA TRP A 461 -16.83 -16.96 15.02
C TRP A 461 -15.62 -16.60 15.87
N ASN A 462 -15.54 -17.14 17.09
CA ASN A 462 -14.30 -17.15 17.85
C ASN A 462 -13.62 -18.51 17.72
N GLY A 463 -12.73 -18.62 16.73
CA GLY A 463 -11.91 -19.79 16.45
C GLY A 463 -10.60 -19.88 17.24
N ARG A 464 -10.36 -18.94 18.15
CA ARG A 464 -9.09 -18.81 18.90
C ARG A 464 -9.27 -18.76 20.43
N PRO A 465 -10.09 -19.63 21.05
CA PRO A 465 -10.44 -19.50 22.46
C PRO A 465 -9.27 -19.69 23.44
N LYS A 466 -8.14 -20.25 22.98
CA LYS A 466 -6.92 -20.35 23.78
C LYS A 466 -6.13 -19.04 23.82
N GLN A 467 -6.29 -18.18 22.82
CA GLN A 467 -5.53 -16.93 22.68
C GLN A 467 -6.25 -15.77 23.39
N GLY A 468 -7.57 -15.69 23.28
CA GLY A 468 -8.33 -14.61 23.89
C GLY A 468 -9.82 -14.72 23.59
N ALA A 469 -10.61 -13.99 24.37
CA ALA A 469 -12.06 -13.94 24.21
C ALA A 469 -12.47 -13.08 23.02
N MET A 470 -13.68 -13.33 22.53
CA MET A 470 -14.40 -12.41 21.68
C MET A 470 -15.55 -11.80 22.49
N VAL A 471 -15.52 -10.48 22.65
CA VAL A 471 -16.50 -9.70 23.41
C VAL A 471 -17.30 -8.87 22.43
N LEU A 472 -18.59 -9.18 22.28
CA LEU A 472 -19.49 -8.54 21.32
C LEU A 472 -20.55 -7.73 22.07
N ARG A 473 -20.68 -6.46 21.70
CA ARG A 473 -21.71 -5.55 22.19
C ARG A 473 -22.61 -5.13 21.03
N PHE A 474 -23.91 -5.34 21.21
CA PHE A 474 -24.95 -4.94 20.27
C PHE A 474 -25.79 -3.84 20.91
N GLU A 475 -25.80 -2.66 20.29
CA GLU A 475 -26.44 -1.44 20.80
C GLU A 475 -27.36 -0.86 19.72
N ASN A 476 -28.67 -0.95 19.90
CA ASN A 476 -29.63 -0.65 18.82
C ASN A 476 -29.27 -1.37 17.51
N ALA A 477 -28.96 -2.67 17.60
CA ALA A 477 -28.54 -3.48 16.47
C ALA A 477 -29.46 -4.68 16.23
N GLU A 478 -29.63 -5.05 14.96
CA GLU A 478 -30.30 -6.27 14.54
C GLU A 478 -29.26 -7.23 13.95
N VAL A 479 -29.11 -8.42 14.53
CA VAL A 479 -28.20 -9.45 14.03
C VAL A 479 -28.97 -10.71 13.67
N VAL A 480 -28.77 -11.21 12.46
CA VAL A 480 -29.31 -12.48 11.97
C VAL A 480 -28.14 -13.40 11.67
N GLY A 481 -27.94 -14.44 12.49
CA GLY A 481 -26.80 -15.33 12.32
C GLY A 481 -26.48 -16.19 13.54
N THR A 482 -25.40 -16.97 13.39
CA THR A 482 -24.78 -17.76 14.47
C THR A 482 -23.69 -16.93 15.13
N ILE A 483 -23.64 -16.93 16.46
CA ILE A 483 -22.58 -16.26 17.24
C ILE A 483 -21.96 -17.31 18.15
N SER A 484 -20.79 -17.82 17.81
CA SER A 484 -20.27 -18.99 18.51
C SER A 484 -18.76 -19.00 18.63
N THR A 485 -18.29 -19.64 19.69
CA THR A 485 -16.96 -20.26 19.67
C THR A 485 -16.94 -21.35 18.60
N SER A 486 -15.84 -21.47 17.87
CA SER A 486 -15.63 -22.49 16.84
C SER A 486 -14.28 -23.19 16.97
N SER A 487 -14.19 -24.37 16.35
CA SER A 487 -12.93 -24.88 15.82
C SER A 487 -12.79 -24.42 14.37
N VAL A 488 -11.55 -24.22 13.96
CA VAL A 488 -11.18 -23.75 12.63
C VAL A 488 -10.37 -24.83 11.93
N ALA A 489 -10.67 -25.09 10.66
CA ALA A 489 -9.85 -25.93 9.79
C ALA A 489 -9.72 -25.27 8.40
N PRO A 490 -8.62 -25.49 7.66
CA PRO A 490 -8.50 -25.00 6.29
C PRO A 490 -9.69 -25.46 5.44
N ALA A 491 -10.29 -24.55 4.67
CA ALA A 491 -11.46 -24.87 3.85
C ALA A 491 -11.16 -25.92 2.78
N SER A 492 -9.93 -25.92 2.27
CA SER A 492 -9.40 -26.92 1.33
C SER A 492 -9.09 -28.28 1.97
N GLY A 493 -9.15 -28.39 3.31
CA GLY A 493 -8.73 -29.56 4.07
C GLY A 493 -7.21 -29.74 4.20
N LYS A 494 -6.40 -28.78 3.69
CA LYS A 494 -4.93 -28.81 3.76
C LYS A 494 -4.40 -27.44 4.19
N ASP A 495 -3.29 -27.44 4.91
CA ASP A 495 -2.57 -26.18 5.19
C ASP A 495 -2.12 -25.51 3.87
N PRO A 496 -2.21 -24.18 3.77
CA PRO A 496 -1.81 -23.45 2.57
C PRO A 496 -0.29 -23.50 2.36
N VAL A 497 0.11 -23.57 1.09
CA VAL A 497 1.52 -23.52 0.63
C VAL A 497 1.66 -22.42 -0.42
N LYS A 498 2.89 -22.20 -0.92
CA LYS A 498 3.15 -21.14 -1.91
C LYS A 498 2.27 -21.27 -3.15
N GLU A 499 2.02 -22.49 -3.62
CA GLU A 499 1.21 -22.77 -4.81
C GLU A 499 -0.30 -22.58 -4.57
N THR A 500 -0.72 -22.60 -3.30
CA THR A 500 -2.12 -22.44 -2.88
C THR A 500 -2.30 -21.23 -1.97
N PHE A 501 -1.47 -20.20 -2.14
CA PHE A 501 -1.43 -19.03 -1.27
C PHE A 501 -2.80 -18.36 -1.11
N GLN A 502 -3.68 -18.46 -2.12
CA GLN A 502 -5.03 -17.87 -2.04
C GLN A 502 -5.90 -18.48 -0.92
N GLU A 503 -5.58 -19.68 -0.45
CA GLU A 503 -6.29 -20.37 0.64
C GLU A 503 -5.90 -19.88 2.03
N ILE A 504 -4.92 -18.98 2.16
CA ILE A 504 -4.56 -18.37 3.45
C ILE A 504 -5.75 -17.56 3.98
N GLY A 505 -6.12 -17.82 5.24
CA GLY A 505 -7.33 -17.29 5.89
C GLY A 505 -8.62 -18.01 5.50
N HIS A 506 -8.61 -18.84 4.44
CA HIS A 506 -9.84 -19.46 3.98
C HIS A 506 -10.11 -20.73 4.77
N VAL A 507 -11.07 -20.62 5.70
CA VAL A 507 -11.32 -21.65 6.71
C VAL A 507 -12.80 -21.99 6.85
N THR A 508 -13.04 -23.20 7.33
CA THR A 508 -14.35 -23.66 7.77
C THR A 508 -14.46 -23.56 9.28
N ASN A 509 -15.56 -22.99 9.75
CA ASN A 509 -15.89 -22.90 11.18
C ASN A 509 -16.87 -24.01 11.56
N THR A 510 -16.58 -24.71 12.67
CA THR A 510 -17.51 -25.65 13.30
C THR A 510 -17.80 -25.17 14.70
N ALA A 511 -19.08 -24.90 15.01
CA ALA A 511 -19.49 -24.47 16.34
C ALA A 511 -19.17 -25.55 17.39
N ILE A 512 -18.40 -25.20 18.42
CA ILE A 512 -18.03 -26.13 19.49
C ILE A 512 -18.13 -25.46 20.86
N PRO A 513 -18.42 -26.23 21.94
CA PRO A 513 -18.37 -25.71 23.30
C PRO A 513 -16.93 -25.39 23.72
N VAL A 514 -16.75 -24.32 24.48
CA VAL A 514 -15.48 -24.04 25.18
C VAL A 514 -15.38 -24.93 26.41
N LYS A 515 -14.29 -25.69 26.52
CA LYS A 515 -13.94 -26.41 27.76
C LYS A 515 -13.27 -25.42 28.73
N GLY A 516 -14.05 -24.84 29.66
CA GLY A 516 -13.57 -23.93 30.71
C GLY A 516 -14.04 -22.48 30.58
N GLU A 517 -13.63 -21.62 31.52
CA GLU A 517 -14.12 -20.23 31.64
C GLU A 517 -13.28 -19.18 30.87
N LYS A 518 -12.06 -19.53 30.40
CA LYS A 518 -11.13 -18.55 29.79
C LYS A 518 -11.22 -18.55 28.26
N GLY A 519 -11.31 -17.35 27.68
CA GLY A 519 -11.10 -17.09 26.25
C GLY A 519 -12.26 -17.40 25.28
N GLY A 520 -13.47 -17.69 25.76
CA GLY A 520 -14.61 -17.96 24.87
C GLY A 520 -15.35 -16.72 24.36
N LEU A 521 -16.68 -16.80 24.22
CA LEU A 521 -17.48 -15.73 23.61
C LEU A 521 -18.42 -15.06 24.63
N THR A 522 -18.36 -13.73 24.71
CA THR A 522 -19.27 -12.89 25.51
C THR A 522 -20.16 -12.05 24.60
N VAL A 523 -21.47 -12.06 24.84
CA VAL A 523 -22.45 -11.27 24.08
C VAL A 523 -23.24 -10.39 25.03
N SER A 524 -23.41 -9.11 24.68
CA SER A 524 -24.35 -8.21 25.33
C SER A 524 -25.31 -7.56 24.32
N LEU A 525 -26.60 -7.52 24.66
CA LEU A 525 -27.64 -6.85 23.88
C LEU A 525 -28.30 -5.76 24.74
N ASP A 526 -28.33 -4.53 24.23
CA ASP A 526 -29.11 -3.45 24.84
C ASP A 526 -30.62 -3.63 24.64
N LYS A 527 -31.42 -2.79 25.29
CA LYS A 527 -32.89 -2.83 25.25
C LYS A 527 -33.50 -2.72 23.84
N SER A 528 -32.74 -2.22 22.87
CA SER A 528 -33.20 -1.97 21.50
C SER A 528 -32.71 -3.02 20.52
N SER A 529 -31.83 -3.94 20.96
CA SER A 529 -31.19 -4.91 20.10
C SER A 529 -31.97 -6.21 19.95
N ARG A 530 -31.80 -6.84 18.79
CA ARG A 530 -32.43 -8.11 18.42
C ARG A 530 -31.40 -9.07 17.82
N TRP A 531 -31.39 -10.30 18.30
CA TRP A 531 -30.64 -11.41 17.70
C TRP A 531 -31.59 -12.51 17.21
N VAL A 532 -31.60 -12.73 15.90
CA VAL A 532 -32.27 -13.85 15.25
C VAL A 532 -31.25 -14.97 15.04
N VAL A 533 -31.37 -16.02 15.83
CA VAL A 533 -30.43 -17.15 15.87
C VAL A 533 -30.72 -18.07 14.68
N THR A 534 -29.72 -18.34 13.85
CA THR A 534 -29.85 -19.22 12.68
C THR A 534 -29.19 -20.59 12.86
N GLY A 535 -28.46 -20.80 13.95
CA GLY A 535 -27.73 -22.03 14.23
C GLY A 535 -27.25 -22.14 15.68
N THR A 536 -26.72 -23.31 16.03
CA THR A 536 -26.23 -23.57 17.39
C THR A 536 -25.05 -22.67 17.74
N SER A 537 -25.16 -21.99 18.89
CA SER A 537 -24.21 -21.00 19.37
C SER A 537 -23.70 -21.36 20.75
N TYR A 538 -22.37 -21.34 20.94
CA TYR A 538 -21.69 -21.65 22.21
C TYR A 538 -21.03 -20.40 22.80
N LEU A 539 -21.51 -19.99 23.98
CA LEU A 539 -21.12 -18.76 24.68
C LEU A 539 -20.63 -19.05 26.11
N ASN A 540 -19.92 -18.10 26.69
CA ASN A 540 -19.49 -18.09 28.09
C ASN A 540 -20.25 -17.08 28.95
N SER A 541 -20.73 -16.01 28.33
CA SER A 541 -21.52 -14.98 28.99
C SER A 541 -22.54 -14.41 28.01
N LEU A 542 -23.77 -14.28 28.49
CA LEU A 542 -24.85 -13.60 27.78
C LEU A 542 -25.47 -12.57 28.72
N GLU A 543 -25.52 -11.34 28.26
CA GLU A 543 -26.10 -10.21 28.98
C GLU A 543 -27.21 -9.58 28.12
N THR A 544 -28.39 -9.40 28.70
CA THR A 544 -29.53 -8.82 28.01
C THR A 544 -30.20 -7.78 28.88
N GLU A 545 -30.41 -6.58 28.35
CA GLU A 545 -31.22 -5.56 29.03
C GLU A 545 -32.72 -5.85 28.88
N PRO A 546 -33.58 -5.29 29.78
CA PRO A 546 -35.02 -5.34 29.57
C PRO A 546 -35.42 -4.74 28.22
N GLY A 547 -36.03 -5.55 27.34
CA GLY A 547 -36.43 -5.16 25.98
C GLY A 547 -35.60 -5.81 24.87
N ALA A 548 -34.39 -6.30 25.18
CA ALA A 548 -33.58 -7.06 24.26
C ALA A 548 -34.32 -8.34 23.80
N ARG A 549 -34.18 -8.69 22.53
CA ARG A 549 -34.86 -9.87 21.95
C ARG A 549 -33.85 -10.87 21.41
N ILE A 550 -34.03 -12.15 21.77
CA ILE A 550 -33.36 -13.27 21.14
C ILE A 550 -34.45 -14.22 20.66
N GLU A 551 -34.40 -14.59 19.39
CA GLU A 551 -35.45 -15.32 18.70
C GLU A 551 -34.81 -16.40 17.80
N ALA A 552 -35.51 -17.51 17.60
CA ALA A 552 -35.08 -18.50 16.63
C ALA A 552 -35.51 -18.07 15.22
N ALA A 553 -34.62 -18.16 14.24
CA ALA A 553 -34.97 -17.92 12.83
C ALA A 553 -36.03 -18.92 12.34
N THR A 554 -35.95 -20.15 12.84
CA THR A 554 -36.88 -21.24 12.57
C THR A 554 -37.15 -22.02 13.83
N GLY A 555 -38.40 -22.47 14.03
CA GLY A 555 -38.78 -23.29 15.17
C GLY A 555 -38.78 -22.52 16.49
N THR A 556 -38.31 -23.16 17.56
CA THR A 556 -38.33 -22.61 18.92
C THR A 556 -36.92 -22.30 19.43
N LEU A 557 -36.78 -21.24 20.24
CA LEU A 557 -35.52 -20.90 20.87
C LEU A 557 -35.27 -21.82 22.07
N GLY A 558 -34.12 -22.49 22.08
CA GLY A 558 -33.64 -23.25 23.22
C GLY A 558 -32.39 -22.61 23.82
N ILE A 559 -32.40 -22.34 25.12
CA ILE A 559 -31.21 -21.90 25.87
C ILE A 559 -30.92 -22.91 26.98
N THR A 560 -29.67 -23.35 27.06
CA THR A 560 -29.17 -24.13 28.21
C THR A 560 -28.02 -23.39 28.88
N LEU A 561 -27.94 -23.51 30.20
CA LEU A 561 -26.83 -23.06 31.02
C LEU A 561 -26.28 -24.27 31.77
N ASN A 562 -25.01 -24.60 31.53
CA ASN A 562 -24.35 -25.78 32.08
C ASN A 562 -25.16 -27.07 31.83
N GLY A 563 -25.70 -27.20 30.62
CA GLY A 563 -26.53 -28.34 30.18
C GLY A 563 -27.97 -28.34 30.70
N ARG A 564 -28.36 -27.41 31.58
CA ARG A 564 -29.73 -27.31 32.10
C ARG A 564 -30.53 -26.27 31.31
N PRO A 565 -31.76 -26.57 30.84
CA PRO A 565 -32.62 -25.57 30.22
C PRO A 565 -32.84 -24.36 31.14
N VAL A 566 -32.79 -23.16 30.57
CA VAL A 566 -33.08 -21.91 31.28
C VAL A 566 -34.00 -21.05 30.41
N ALA A 567 -34.91 -20.33 31.07
CA ALA A 567 -35.72 -19.31 30.41
C ALA A 567 -34.88 -18.06 30.17
N LEU A 568 -35.07 -17.41 29.02
CA LEU A 568 -34.47 -16.11 28.75
C LEU A 568 -35.12 -15.06 29.67
N LYS A 569 -34.31 -14.41 30.50
CA LYS A 569 -34.71 -13.28 31.35
C LYS A 569 -33.65 -12.19 31.23
N PRO A 570 -34.03 -10.90 31.31
CA PRO A 570 -33.06 -9.81 31.41
C PRO A 570 -32.06 -10.03 32.55
N GLY A 571 -30.84 -9.58 32.34
CA GLY A 571 -29.71 -9.74 33.23
C GLY A 571 -28.56 -10.50 32.58
N LYS A 572 -27.60 -10.90 33.42
CA LYS A 572 -26.36 -11.54 33.00
C LYS A 572 -26.33 -12.99 33.47
N ILE A 573 -26.08 -13.91 32.55
CA ILE A 573 -25.77 -15.31 32.85
C ILE A 573 -24.34 -15.62 32.41
N LYS A 574 -23.65 -16.47 33.19
CA LYS A 574 -22.28 -16.93 32.94
C LYS A 574 -22.17 -18.44 33.13
N GLY A 575 -21.40 -19.09 32.28
CA GLY A 575 -21.18 -20.53 32.28
C GLY A 575 -21.17 -21.09 30.86
N ALA A 576 -21.30 -22.41 30.71
CA ALA A 576 -21.43 -23.04 29.40
C ALA A 576 -22.85 -22.79 28.86
N ILE A 577 -23.00 -21.78 28.01
CA ILE A 577 -24.29 -21.38 27.45
C ILE A 577 -24.40 -21.94 26.03
N VAL A 578 -25.51 -22.60 25.75
CA VAL A 578 -25.84 -23.07 24.39
C VAL A 578 -27.16 -22.44 23.97
N VAL A 579 -27.15 -21.69 22.88
CA VAL A 579 -28.33 -21.13 22.23
C VAL A 579 -28.60 -21.91 20.95
N THR A 580 -29.83 -22.38 20.76
CA THR A 580 -30.21 -23.29 19.67
C THR A 580 -31.54 -22.89 19.06
N THR A 581 -31.71 -23.23 17.78
CA THR A 581 -33.01 -23.32 17.10
C THR A 581 -33.45 -24.78 17.12
N ARG A 582 -34.66 -25.06 17.58
CA ARG A 582 -35.22 -26.42 17.66
C ARG A 582 -36.48 -26.59 16.83
#